data_AF-A0A1X0Q5A7-F1
#
_entry.id   AF-A0A1X0Q5A7-F1
#
_cell.length_a   1.000
_cell.length_b   1.000
_cell.length_c   1.000
_cell.angle_alpha   90.00
_cell.angle_beta   90.00
_cell.angle_gamma   90.00
#
_symmetry.space_group_name_H-M   'P 1'
#
loop_
_entity.id
_entity.type
_entity.pdbx_description
1 polymer ?
#
loop_
_entity_poly.entity_id
_entity_poly.type
_entity_poly.pdbx_seq_one_letter_code
_entity_poly.pdbx_strand_id
1 'polypeptide(L)' 'MSVKKNPHGELYTDLGVLTKGTIIEVNVSELGMVNGDGMIIWGKYAQISNNPENDGCVNAVLLQ' A
#
# COMPACT_ATOMS: atom_id res chain seq x y z
N MET A 1 -4.64 6.79 -4.92
CA MET A 1 -4.49 5.52 -4.17
C MET A 1 -4.84 4.38 -5.10
N SER A 2 -3.93 3.42 -5.26
CA SER A 2 -4.07 2.33 -6.23
C SER A 2 -3.22 1.12 -5.83
N VAL A 3 -3.57 -0.06 -6.34
CA VAL A 3 -2.70 -1.23 -6.32
C VAL A 3 -1.58 -1.02 -7.34
N LYS A 4 -0.33 -1.20 -6.93
CA LYS A 4 0.84 -0.95 -7.78
C LYS A 4 1.51 -2.22 -8.25
N LYS A 5 1.58 -3.22 -7.39
CA LYS A 5 2.24 -4.50 -7.73
C LYS A 5 1.72 -5.62 -6.86
N ASN A 6 1.21 -6.67 -7.49
CA ASN A 6 0.91 -7.92 -6.83
C ASN A 6 2.02 -8.95 -7.13
N PRO A 7 2.57 -9.66 -6.12
CA PRO A 7 3.61 -10.68 -6.34
C PRO A 7 3.13 -11.88 -7.18
N HIS A 8 1.81 -12.08 -7.30
CA HIS A 8 1.22 -13.17 -8.09
C HIS A 8 1.03 -12.82 -9.58
N GLY A 9 1.41 -11.61 -10.01
CA GLY A 9 1.47 -11.21 -11.42
C GLY A 9 0.73 -9.92 -11.77
N GLU A 10 0.86 -9.50 -13.03
CA GLU A 10 0.25 -8.27 -13.54
C GLU A 10 -1.27 -8.34 -13.57
N LEU A 11 -1.85 -9.49 -13.98
CA LEU A 11 -3.30 -9.67 -13.98
C LEU A 11 -3.93 -9.39 -12.60
N TYR A 12 -3.27 -9.81 -11.52
CA TYR A 12 -3.77 -9.59 -10.16
C TYR A 12 -3.59 -8.14 -9.71
N THR A 13 -2.61 -7.45 -10.29
CA THR A 13 -2.41 -6.01 -10.10
C THR A 13 -3.53 -5.25 -10.80
N ASP A 14 -3.83 -5.58 -12.05
CA ASP A 14 -4.87 -4.94 -12.86
C ASP A 14 -6.28 -5.16 -12.30
N LEU A 15 -6.55 -6.36 -11.78
CA LEU A 15 -7.80 -6.68 -11.09
C LEU A 15 -7.89 -6.09 -9.68
N GLY A 16 -6.80 -5.49 -9.17
CA GLY A 16 -6.77 -4.88 -7.84
C GLY A 16 -6.84 -5.87 -6.68
N VAL A 17 -6.38 -7.11 -6.89
CA VAL A 17 -6.43 -8.16 -5.86
C VAL A 17 -5.44 -7.84 -4.73
N LEU A 18 -5.95 -7.85 -3.50
CA LEU A 18 -5.18 -7.58 -2.29
C LEU A 18 -4.76 -8.89 -1.62
N THR A 19 -3.52 -9.29 -1.83
CA THR A 19 -2.91 -10.48 -1.22
C THR A 19 -1.74 -10.06 -0.35
N LYS A 20 -1.26 -10.98 0.50
CA LYS A 20 0.00 -10.78 1.22
C LYS A 20 1.13 -10.41 0.26
N GLY A 21 1.85 -9.34 0.58
CA GLY A 21 2.96 -8.85 -0.23
C GLY A 21 2.58 -7.91 -1.38
N THR A 22 1.29 -7.64 -1.62
CA THR A 22 0.88 -6.61 -2.59
C THR A 22 1.37 -5.23 -2.14
N ILE A 23 1.92 -4.47 -3.09
CA ILE A 23 2.30 -3.07 -2.93
C ILE A 23 1.14 -2.18 -3.34
N ILE A 24 0.75 -1.30 -2.42
CA ILE A 24 -0.34 -0.35 -2.59
C ILE A 24 0.16 1.07 -2.34
N GLU A 25 -0.45 2.03 -3.03
CA GLU A 25 -0.27 3.46 -2.77
C GLU A 25 -1.37 3.94 -1.83
N VAL A 26 -0.97 4.34 -0.62
CA VAL A 26 -1.87 4.80 0.44
C VAL A 26 -1.75 6.30 0.63
N ASN A 27 -2.87 6.95 0.94
CA ASN A 27 -2.86 8.35 1.34
C ASN A 27 -2.29 8.46 2.76
N VAL A 28 -1.32 9.35 2.93
CA VAL A 28 -0.68 9.62 4.22
C VAL A 28 -0.82 11.08 4.66
N SER A 29 -1.73 11.84 4.01
CA SER A 29 -1.98 13.24 4.34
C SER A 29 -2.42 13.43 5.79
N GLU A 30 -3.16 12.48 6.37
CA GLU A 30 -3.59 12.51 7.77
C GLU A 30 -2.46 12.20 8.77
N LEU A 31 -1.35 11.60 8.31
CA LEU A 31 -0.19 11.29 9.17
C LEU A 31 0.77 12.47 9.35
N GLY A 32 0.52 13.60 8.67
CA GLY A 32 1.35 14.80 8.77
C GLY A 32 2.80 14.59 8.30
N MET A 33 3.03 13.64 7.39
CA MET A 33 4.37 13.36 6.87
C MET A 33 4.87 14.51 5.99
N VAL A 34 6.14 14.88 6.20
CA VAL A 34 6.85 15.88 5.41
C VAL A 34 8.14 15.30 4.84
N ASN A 35 8.54 15.76 3.66
CA ASN A 35 9.87 15.43 3.11
C ASN A 35 10.97 16.31 3.76
N GLY A 36 12.23 16.07 3.39
CA GLY A 36 13.37 16.85 3.92
C GLY A 36 13.32 18.35 3.62
N ASP A 37 12.55 18.74 2.61
CA ASP A 37 12.31 20.14 2.21
C ASP A 37 11.08 20.77 2.89
N GLY A 38 10.40 20.04 3.79
CA GLY A 38 9.23 20.52 4.52
C GLY A 38 7.91 20.51 3.74
N MET A 39 7.88 19.88 2.55
CA MET A 39 6.67 19.69 1.76
C MET A 39 5.85 18.51 2.27
N ILE A 40 4.52 18.64 2.26
CA ILE A 40 3.58 17.59 2.70
C ILE A 40 3.60 16.43 1.71
N ILE A 41 3.76 15.22 2.23
CA ILE A 41 3.64 13.98 1.48
C ILE A 41 2.18 13.53 1.53
N TRP A 42 1.55 13.37 0.36
CA TRP A 42 0.15 12.96 0.24
C TRP A 42 -0.02 11.47 -0.04
N GLY A 43 1.04 10.80 -0.50
CA GLY A 43 1.01 9.39 -0.87
C GLY A 43 2.31 8.67 -0.54
N LYS A 44 2.21 7.44 -0.02
CA LYS A 44 3.36 6.56 0.20
C LYS A 44 3.03 5.13 -0.24
N TYR A 45 4.06 4.35 -0.53
CA TYR A 45 3.90 2.93 -0.76
C TYR A 45 3.85 2.15 0.55
N ALA A 46 2.95 1.18 0.60
CA ALA A 46 2.83 0.23 1.69
C ALA A 46 2.76 -1.19 1.13
N GLN A 47 3.26 -2.16 1.90
CA GLN A 47 3.18 -3.58 1.57
C GLN A 47 2.21 -4.28 2.52
N ILE A 48 1.26 -5.03 1.97
CA ILE A 48 0.35 -5.86 2.77
C ILE A 48 1.16 -6.92 3.51
N SER A 49 1.04 -6.96 4.84
CA SER A 49 1.80 -7.84 5.72
C SER A 49 1.04 -9.09 6.14
N ASN A 50 -0.28 -9.07 6.04
CA ASN A 50 -1.16 -10.15 6.45
C ASN A 50 -1.85 -10.85 5.25
N ASN A 51 -2.72 -11.81 5.54
CA ASN A 51 -3.57 -12.50 4.56
C ASN A 51 -5.01 -11.99 4.73
N PRO A 52 -5.44 -10.97 3.97
CA PRO A 52 -6.75 -10.34 4.15
C PRO A 52 -7.93 -11.32 4.08
N GLU A 53 -7.79 -12.37 3.28
CA GLU A 53 -8.77 -13.44 3.11
C GLU A 53 -9.03 -14.25 4.39
N ASN A 54 -8.04 -14.32 5.29
CA ASN A 54 -8.13 -15.05 6.56
C ASN A 54 -8.54 -14.14 7.72
N ASP A 55 -8.08 -12.88 7.70
CA ASP A 55 -8.21 -11.97 8.85
C ASP A 55 -9.43 -11.05 8.73
N GLY A 56 -9.99 -10.87 7.53
CA GLY A 56 -11.05 -9.90 7.26
C GLY A 56 -10.61 -8.43 7.36
N CYS A 57 -9.33 -8.18 7.58
CA CYS A 57 -8.70 -6.86 7.65
C CYS A 57 -7.51 -6.79 6.71
N VAL A 58 -7.22 -5.60 6.18
CA VAL A 58 -6.02 -5.35 5.37
C VAL A 58 -5.01 -4.59 6.23
N ASN A 59 -3.96 -5.29 6.66
CA ASN A 59 -2.85 -4.70 7.40
C ASN A 59 -1.66 -4.51 6.45
N ALA A 60 -1.07 -3.32 6.47
CA ALA A 60 0.07 -2.99 5.63
C ALA A 60 1.12 -2.22 6.40
N VAL A 61 2.37 -2.37 5.97
CA VAL A 61 3.54 -1.66 6.52
C VAL A 61 4.02 -0.65 5.50
N LEU A 62 4.23 0.60 5.94
CA LEU A 62 4.80 1.65 5.09
C LEU A 62 6.23 1.29 4.69
N LEU A 63 6.54 1.42 3.41
CA LEU A 63 7.90 1.25 2.89
C LEU A 63 8.71 2.52 3.15
N GLN A 64 10.00 2.35 3.47
CA GLN A 64 10.93 3.47 3.65
C GLN A 64 11.53 3.91 2.31
#